data_AF-A0A9D3YMV7-F1
#
_entry.id   AF-A0A9D3YMV7-F1
#
_cell.length_a   1.000
_cell.length_b   1.000
_cell.length_c   1.000
_cell.angle_alpha   90.00
_cell.angle_beta   90.00
_cell.angle_gamma   90.00
#
_symmetry.space_group_name_H-M   'P 1'
#
loop_
_entity.id
_entity.type
_entity.pdbx_description
1 polymer ?
#
loop_
_entity_poly.entity_id
_entity_poly.type
_entity_poly.pdbx_seq_one_letter_code
_entity_poly.pdbx_strand_id
1 'polypeptide(L)'
;MTYLFKNAHYLAKAGRSYSDFKSLCLLDKSKGIDIGDTYLTDKYCQKFIKAIADTERVKQDDIICSSPFILIISDGSTDTSCKEAEIVLLKSSF
;
A
#
# COMPACT_ATOMS: atom_id res chain seq x y z
N MET A 1 7.81 3.40 -16.44
CA MET A 1 7.17 2.55 -15.40
C MET A 1 7.26 3.12 -13.98
N THR A 2 8.30 3.89 -13.63
CA THR A 2 8.50 4.48 -12.28
C THR A 2 7.32 5.31 -11.76
N TYR A 3 6.67 6.12 -12.60
CA TYR A 3 5.53 6.96 -12.19
C TYR A 3 4.28 6.15 -11.82
N LEU A 4 4.03 5.01 -12.48
CA LEU A 4 2.90 4.13 -12.15
C LEU A 4 3.04 3.58 -10.73
N PHE A 5 4.24 3.12 -10.35
CA PHE A 5 4.51 2.66 -8.99
C PHE A 5 4.43 3.80 -7.97
N LYS A 6 4.91 5.01 -8.29
CA LYS A 6 4.78 6.19 -7.42
C LYS A 6 3.32 6.57 -7.17
N ASN A 7 2.50 6.56 -8.21
CA ASN A 7 1.07 6.86 -8.11
C ASN A 7 0.32 5.79 -7.32
N ALA A 8 0.63 4.52 -7.55
CA ALA A 8 0.06 3.40 -6.80
C ALA A 8 0.46 3.46 -5.32
N HIS A 9 1.74 3.75 -5.03
CA HIS A 9 2.25 3.96 -3.68
C HIS A 9 1.55 5.14 -2.98
N TYR A 10 1.36 6.27 -3.69
CA TYR A 10 0.63 7.42 -3.15
C TYR A 10 -0.80 7.04 -2.74
N LEU A 11 -1.54 6.33 -3.61
CA LEU A 11 -2.90 5.90 -3.29
C LEU A 11 -2.94 4.98 -2.07
N ALA A 12 -2.03 4.01 -1.98
CA ALA A 12 -1.93 3.11 -0.84
C ALA A 12 -1.65 3.90 0.45
N LYS A 13 -0.66 4.79 0.44
CA LYS A 13 -0.27 5.59 1.61
C LYS A 13 -1.36 6.56 2.06
N ALA A 14 -2.15 7.08 1.13
CA ALA A 14 -3.25 8.00 1.41
C ALA A 14 -4.60 7.28 1.69
N GLY A 15 -4.64 5.94 1.65
CA GLY A 15 -5.87 5.16 1.85
C GLY A 15 -6.95 5.44 0.79
N ARG A 16 -6.55 5.78 -0.44
CA ARG A 16 -7.46 6.14 -1.54
C ARG A 16 -7.90 4.90 -2.32
N SER A 17 -9.08 4.98 -2.93
CA SER A 17 -9.60 3.91 -3.79
C SER A 17 -8.69 3.68 -5.00
N TYR A 18 -8.55 2.41 -5.43
CA TYR A 18 -7.83 2.05 -6.65
C TYR A 18 -8.45 2.64 -7.92
N SER A 19 -9.73 3.02 -7.88
CA SER A 19 -10.39 3.73 -8.97
C SER A 19 -9.75 5.08 -9.30
N ASP A 20 -9.11 5.73 -8.31
CA ASP A 20 -8.44 7.03 -8.48
C ASP A 20 -7.15 6.91 -9.30
N PHE A 21 -6.65 5.69 -9.53
CA PHE A 21 -5.36 5.49 -10.21
C PHE A 21 -5.35 5.99 -11.64
N LYS A 22 -6.42 5.72 -12.39
CA LYS A 22 -6.51 6.11 -13.80
C LYS A 22 -6.54 7.63 -13.95
N SER A 23 -7.35 8.33 -13.15
CA SER A 23 -7.43 9.79 -13.21
C SER A 23 -6.11 10.44 -12.80
N LEU A 24 -5.41 9.90 -11.79
CA LEU A 24 -4.09 10.37 -11.38
C LEU A 24 -3.05 10.22 -12.50
N CYS A 25 -3.03 9.09 -13.21
CA CYS A 25 -2.13 8.89 -14.35
C CYS A 25 -2.50 9.79 -15.54
N LEU A 26 -3.79 10.01 -15.81
CA LEU A 26 -4.20 10.96 -16.86
C LEU A 26 -3.79 12.41 -16.54
N LEU A 27 -3.83 12.79 -15.26
CA LEU A 27 -3.34 14.08 -14.80
C LEU A 27 -1.82 14.23 -15.00
N ASP A 28 -1.05 13.17 -14.82
CA ASP A 28 0.39 13.20 -15.08
C ASP A 28 0.69 13.33 -16.58
N LYS A 29 -0.12 12.68 -17.45
CA LYS A 29 -0.02 12.88 -18.90
C LYS A 29 -0.30 14.32 -19.32
N SER A 30 -1.31 14.96 -18.71
CA SER A 30 -1.63 16.36 -19.04
C SER A 30 -0.52 17.34 -18.60
N LYS A 31 0.31 16.95 -17.64
CA LYS A 31 1.54 17.68 -17.27
C LYS A 31 2.74 17.37 -18.18
N GLY A 32 2.57 16.54 -19.20
CA GLY A 32 3.64 16.15 -20.13
C GLY A 32 4.52 15.00 -19.63
N ILE A 33 4.11 14.27 -18.59
CA ILE A 33 4.85 13.10 -18.11
C ILE A 33 4.52 11.90 -19.01
N ASP A 34 5.54 11.28 -19.59
CA ASP A 34 5.36 10.03 -20.33
C ASP A 34 5.24 8.84 -19.37
N ILE A 35 4.04 8.25 -19.37
CA ILE A 35 3.65 7.11 -18.54
C ILE A 35 3.21 5.92 -19.39
N GLY A 36 3.11 6.07 -20.71
CA GLY A 36 2.49 5.12 -21.62
C GLY A 36 0.96 4.97 -21.45
N ASP A 37 0.34 4.19 -22.33
CA ASP A 37 -1.12 3.95 -22.34
C ASP A 37 -1.54 2.63 -21.69
N THR A 38 -0.58 1.76 -21.38
CA THR A 38 -0.82 0.47 -20.77
C THR A 38 -0.89 0.56 -19.25
N TYR A 39 -1.52 -0.43 -18.63
CA TYR A 39 -1.59 -0.59 -17.16
C TYR A 39 -2.38 0.48 -16.38
N LEU A 40 -3.17 1.31 -17.06
CA LEU A 40 -3.97 2.38 -16.46
C LEU A 40 -5.32 1.88 -15.94
N THR A 41 -5.30 0.84 -15.10
CA THR A 41 -6.52 0.26 -14.50
C THR A 41 -6.36 0.04 -13.00
N ASP A 42 -7.49 -0.03 -12.31
CA ASP A 42 -7.62 -0.44 -10.91
C ASP A 42 -6.93 -1.78 -10.61
N LYS A 43 -7.10 -2.78 -11.48
CA LYS A 43 -6.47 -4.11 -11.35
C LYS A 43 -4.96 -4.03 -11.39
N TYR A 44 -4.40 -3.18 -12.24
CA TYR A 44 -2.95 -2.98 -12.27
C TYR A 44 -2.46 -2.15 -11.09
N CYS A 45 -3.21 -1.15 -10.64
CA CYS A 45 -2.94 -0.45 -9.38
C CYS A 45 -2.82 -1.43 -8.21
N GLN A 46 -3.78 -2.35 -8.07
CA GLN A 46 -3.75 -3.39 -7.04
C GLN A 46 -2.49 -4.26 -7.16
N LYS A 47 -2.10 -4.67 -8.37
CA LYS A 47 -0.87 -5.45 -8.59
C LYS A 47 0.39 -4.67 -8.19
N PHE A 48 0.46 -3.38 -8.51
CA PHE A 48 1.58 -2.53 -8.13
C PHE A 48 1.66 -2.37 -6.61
N ILE A 49 0.55 -2.09 -5.95
CA ILE A 49 0.48 -1.98 -4.48
C ILE A 49 0.86 -3.30 -3.81
N LYS A 50 0.39 -4.43 -4.35
CA LYS A 50 0.79 -5.75 -3.85
C LYS A 50 2.30 -5.97 -3.97
N ALA A 51 2.91 -5.68 -5.12
CA ALA A 51 4.35 -5.82 -5.30
C ALA A 51 5.16 -4.90 -4.35
N ILE A 52 4.68 -3.68 -4.12
CA ILE A 52 5.26 -2.77 -3.11
C ILE A 52 5.15 -3.40 -1.71
N ALA A 53 3.96 -3.85 -1.32
CA ALA A 53 3.72 -4.45 0.00
C ALA A 53 4.56 -5.71 0.23
N ASP A 54 4.66 -6.59 -0.78
CA ASP A 54 5.47 -7.81 -0.71
C ASP A 54 6.96 -7.45 -0.51
N THR A 55 7.45 -6.40 -1.19
CA THR A 55 8.84 -5.92 -1.02
C THR A 55 9.09 -5.32 0.36
N GLU A 56 8.16 -4.50 0.87
CA GLU A 56 8.28 -3.91 2.21
C GLU A 56 8.15 -4.98 3.31
N ARG A 57 7.33 -6.01 3.10
CA ARG A 57 7.21 -7.14 4.02
C ARG A 57 8.52 -7.87 4.21
N VAL A 58 9.25 -8.17 3.14
CA VAL A 58 10.57 -8.83 3.24
C VAL A 58 11.52 -8.02 4.13
N LYS A 59 11.56 -6.69 3.96
CA LYS A 59 12.38 -5.80 4.81
C LYS A 59 11.93 -5.82 6.27
N GLN A 60 10.62 -5.87 6.51
CA GLN A 60 10.06 -5.94 7.86
C GLN A 60 10.36 -7.29 8.52
N ASP A 61 10.28 -8.39 7.77
CA ASP A 61 10.59 -9.74 8.25
C ASP A 61 12.04 -9.80 8.75
N ASP A 62 13.00 -9.22 8.02
CA ASP A 62 14.40 -9.13 8.45
C ASP A 62 14.56 -8.37 9.79
N ILE A 63 13.88 -7.23 9.94
CA ILE A 63 13.91 -6.43 11.17
C ILE A 63 13.32 -7.22 12.34
N ILE A 64 12.16 -7.86 12.12
CA ILE A 64 11.47 -8.64 13.14
C ILE A 64 12.32 -9.83 13.58
N CYS A 65 12.90 -10.58 12.64
CA CYS A 65 13.75 -11.73 12.95
C CYS A 65 15.05 -11.35 13.68
N SER A 66 15.58 -10.16 13.45
CA SER A 66 16.80 -9.67 14.11
C SER A 66 16.55 -9.04 15.49
N SER A 67 15.30 -8.72 15.83
CA SER A 67 14.95 -7.98 17.05
C SER A 67 14.89 -8.90 18.27
N PRO A 68 15.62 -8.62 19.36
CA PRO A 68 15.60 -9.45 20.56
C PRO A 68 14.28 -9.36 21.33
N PHE A 69 13.56 -8.23 21.18
CA PHE A 69 12.27 -7.99 21.82
C PHE A 69 11.29 -7.39 20.83
N ILE A 70 10.03 -7.83 20.90
CA ILE A 70 8.94 -7.34 20.06
C ILE A 70 7.76 -7.01 20.97
N LEU A 71 7.19 -5.82 20.80
CA LEU A 71 5.91 -5.43 21.38
C LEU A 71 4.82 -5.67 20.35
N ILE A 72 3.79 -6.41 20.75
CA ILE A 72 2.58 -6.65 19.96
C ILE A 72 1.41 -6.05 20.73
N ILE A 73 0.66 -5.17 20.08
CA ILE A 73 -0.59 -4.62 20.60
C ILE A 73 -1.69 -5.03 19.63
N SER A 74 -2.72 -5.70 20.13
CA SER A 74 -3.94 -5.98 19.38
C SER A 74 -5.08 -5.15 19.96
N ASP A 75 -5.83 -4.49 19.07
CA ASP A 75 -7.05 -3.76 19.39
C ASP A 75 -8.20 -4.29 18.53
N GLY A 76 -9.29 -4.66 19.18
CA GLY A 76 -10.47 -5.26 18.56
C GLY A 76 -11.66 -4.31 18.61
N SER A 77 -12.41 -4.23 17.51
CA SER A 77 -13.63 -3.42 17.42
C SER A 77 -14.70 -4.18 16.66
N THR A 78 -15.95 -4.07 17.12
CA THR A 78 -17.12 -4.57 16.40
C THR A 78 -17.84 -3.39 15.78
N ASP A 79 -17.90 -3.34 14.45
CA ASP A 79 -18.66 -2.28 13.77
C ASP A 79 -20.17 -2.55 13.82
N THR A 80 -20.98 -1.53 13.53
CA THR A 80 -22.44 -1.66 13.48
C THR A 80 -22.95 -2.62 12.40
N SER A 81 -22.07 -3.06 11.49
CA SER A 81 -22.36 -4.10 10.50
C SER A 81 -22.05 -5.52 10.98
N CYS A 82 -21.72 -5.68 12.28
CA CYS A 82 -21.30 -6.92 12.92
C CYS A 82 -20.08 -7.56 12.25
N LYS A 83 -19.15 -6.73 11.76
CA LYS A 83 -17.85 -7.20 11.31
C LYS A 83 -16.83 -6.95 12.41
N GLU A 84 -16.20 -8.03 12.84
CA GLU A 84 -15.02 -7.97 13.69
C GLU A 84 -13.88 -7.33 12.89
N ALA A 85 -13.32 -6.26 13.45
CA ALA A 85 -12.13 -5.60 12.95
C ALA A 85 -11.05 -5.73 14.02
N GLU A 86 -9.90 -6.29 13.65
CA GLU A 86 -8.73 -6.41 14.52
C GLU A 86 -7.57 -5.61 13.90
N ILE A 87 -6.98 -4.74 14.70
CA ILE A 87 -5.76 -4.01 14.36
C ILE A 87 -4.63 -4.60 15.20
N VAL A 88 -3.61 -5.14 14.51
CA VAL A 88 -2.39 -5.63 15.16
C VAL A 88 -1.24 -4.68 14.85
N LEU A 89 -0.73 -4.02 15.87
CA LEU A 89 0.47 -3.18 15.80
C LEU A 89 1.68 -3.97 16.31
N LEU A 90 2.73 -4.03 15.48
CA LEU A 90 4.02 -4.58 15.84
C LEU A 90 5.04 -3.45 16.00
N LYS A 91 5.83 -3.51 17.07
CA LYS A 91 6.96 -2.61 17.30
C LYS A 91 8.19 -3.42 17.75
N SER A 92 9.25 -3.40 16.95
CA SER A 92 10.56 -3.94 17.35
C SER A 92 11.32 -2.93 18.19
N SER A 93 12.09 -3.39 19.18
CA SER A 93 13.07 -2.56 19.88
C SER A 93 14.34 -2.52 19.04
N PHE A 94 14.79 -1.33 18.67
CA PHE A 94 16.18 -1.12 18.24
C PHE A 94 17.12 -1.16 19.45
#